data_AF-A0A504YLF9-F1
#
_entry.id   AF-A0A504YLF9-F1
#
_cell.length_a   1.000
_cell.length_b   1.000
_cell.length_c   1.000
_cell.angle_alpha   90.00
_cell.angle_beta   90.00
_cell.angle_gamma   90.00
#
_symmetry.space_group_name_H-M   'P 1'
#
loop_
_entity.id
_entity.type
_entity.pdbx_description
1 polymer ?
#
loop_
_entity_poly.entity_id
_entity_poly.type
_entity_poly.pdbx_seq_one_letter_code
_entity_poly.pdbx_strand_id
1 'polypeptide(L)'
;MVILNDTSLFSSEQSSDIYVKGWIKGVGIDDQKTDVHYRSLSGEGNFNWRFIFPFDYIQAEDRIVYPVKGAFDLEPMMVKANCELTLQIWDADLLSSDNFLGSITMKLSAMPRCAKTPKSCGLHQLEPDCPKFSVFKNRNVRGWWPCTDTIYERTELQGKVECELELLTAVDAENSPAGQAREEPNALPKPNRPDSSFMKILGPLNTIRYFIKYKLKWILIKILIVALFVLIIALFIYAFPGLIARRIVGV
;
A
#
# COMPACT_ATOMS: atom_id res chain seq x y z
N MET A 1 5.42 1.46 -10.63
CA MET A 1 6.82 1.42 -10.20
C MET A 1 7.14 2.71 -9.50
N VAL A 2 7.78 2.66 -8.34
CA VAL A 2 8.19 3.84 -7.56
C VAL A 2 9.66 3.71 -7.21
N ILE A 3 10.31 4.84 -6.95
CA ILE A 3 11.65 4.84 -6.36
C ILE A 3 11.52 4.50 -4.89
N LEU A 4 12.24 3.46 -4.43
CA LEU A 4 12.25 3.03 -3.04
C LEU A 4 13.10 3.99 -2.22
N ASN A 5 12.47 4.76 -1.33
CA ASN A 5 13.18 5.65 -0.41
C ASN A 5 13.17 5.14 1.05
N ASP A 6 12.24 4.26 1.41
CA ASP A 6 12.00 3.88 2.81
C ASP A 6 12.64 2.54 3.21
N THR A 7 13.36 2.58 4.34
CA THR A 7 13.77 1.39 5.11
C THR A 7 12.68 1.06 6.12
N SER A 8 12.14 -0.16 6.08
CA SER A 8 11.06 -0.53 6.98
C SER A 8 11.52 -0.51 8.46
N LEU A 9 10.68 -0.04 9.38
CA LEU A 9 11.03 0.10 10.81
C LEU A 9 11.36 -1.23 11.51
N PHE A 10 10.90 -2.36 10.97
CA PHE A 10 11.01 -3.70 11.59
C PHE A 10 11.91 -4.67 10.81
N SER A 11 12.33 -4.29 9.60
CA SER A 11 13.24 -5.07 8.79
C SER A 11 14.25 -4.11 8.15
N SER A 12 15.54 -4.41 8.22
CA SER A 12 16.58 -3.65 7.53
C SER A 12 16.48 -3.72 6.00
N GLU A 13 15.36 -4.17 5.46
CA GLU A 13 15.04 -4.26 4.03
C GLU A 13 14.22 -3.02 3.63
N GLN A 14 14.56 -2.42 2.49
CA GLN A 14 13.80 -1.32 1.89
C GLN A 14 12.53 -1.88 1.24
N SER A 15 11.38 -1.32 1.59
CA SER A 15 10.08 -1.74 1.04
C SER A 15 9.06 -0.63 1.19
N SER A 16 8.17 -0.49 0.21
CA SER A 16 7.04 0.45 0.25
C SER A 16 5.69 -0.27 0.17
N ASP A 17 4.68 0.29 0.83
CA ASP A 17 3.29 -0.16 0.87
C ASP A 17 2.46 0.69 -0.10
N ILE A 18 2.50 0.35 -1.39
CA ILE A 18 2.07 1.28 -2.44
C ILE A 18 0.57 1.16 -2.71
N TYR A 19 -0.11 2.29 -2.93
CA TYR A 19 -1.43 2.34 -3.56
C TYR A 19 -1.55 3.50 -4.57
N VAL A 20 -2.57 3.43 -5.43
CA VAL A 20 -2.84 4.46 -6.45
C VAL A 20 -4.22 5.06 -6.24
N LYS A 21 -4.31 6.39 -6.35
CA LYS A 21 -5.55 7.16 -6.40
C LYS A 21 -5.77 7.72 -7.80
N GLY A 22 -7.01 7.79 -8.25
CA GLY A 22 -7.36 8.33 -9.55
C GLY A 22 -8.71 9.02 -9.56
N TRP A 23 -8.81 10.14 -10.27
CA TRP A 23 -10.07 10.87 -10.43
C TRP A 23 -10.10 11.72 -11.70
N ILE A 24 -11.31 12.04 -12.15
CA ILE A 24 -11.57 13.08 -13.15
C ILE A 24 -12.25 14.25 -12.43
N LYS A 25 -11.73 15.46 -12.63
CA LYS A 25 -12.23 16.66 -11.95
C LYS A 25 -13.74 16.83 -12.18
N GLY A 26 -14.51 16.87 -11.09
CA GLY A 26 -15.94 17.18 -11.14
C GLY A 26 -16.89 16.02 -11.40
N VAL A 27 -16.39 14.82 -11.66
CA VAL A 27 -17.22 13.66 -12.03
C VAL A 27 -17.85 12.94 -10.82
N GLY A 28 -17.51 13.34 -9.59
CA GLY A 28 -18.20 12.94 -8.35
C GLY A 28 -17.53 11.80 -7.56
N ILE A 29 -17.67 11.95 -6.22
CA ILE A 29 -17.11 11.23 -5.06
C ILE A 29 -15.61 10.89 -5.15
N ASP A 30 -14.82 11.70 -4.42
CA ASP A 30 -13.51 11.43 -3.82
C ASP A 30 -12.73 10.22 -4.37
N ASP A 31 -11.66 10.50 -5.10
CA ASP A 31 -10.46 9.67 -5.24
C ASP A 31 -10.72 8.14 -5.24
N GLN A 32 -11.06 7.57 -6.40
CA GLN A 32 -11.05 6.11 -6.51
C GLN A 32 -9.64 5.61 -6.20
N LYS A 33 -9.54 4.67 -5.27
CA LYS A 33 -8.27 4.13 -4.81
C LYS A 33 -8.18 2.62 -5.02
N THR A 34 -6.98 2.15 -5.30
CA THR A 34 -6.68 0.71 -5.33
C THR A 34 -6.65 0.13 -3.91
N ASP A 35 -6.55 -1.19 -3.82
CA ASP A 35 -6.02 -1.82 -2.62
C ASP A 35 -4.53 -1.51 -2.44
N VAL A 36 -4.02 -1.73 -1.22
CA VAL A 36 -2.61 -1.53 -0.90
C VAL A 36 -1.81 -2.77 -1.30
N HIS A 37 -0.69 -2.56 -1.98
CA HIS A 37 0.32 -3.58 -2.21
C HIS A 37 1.35 -3.52 -1.10
N TYR A 38 1.20 -4.38 -0.10
CA TYR A 38 2.10 -4.43 1.04
C TYR A 38 3.47 -5.02 0.70
N ARG A 39 4.52 -4.34 1.16
CA ARG A 39 5.94 -4.72 1.12
C ARG A 39 6.45 -5.00 -0.28
N SER A 40 6.28 -4.02 -1.16
CA SER A 40 6.94 -4.05 -2.45
C SER A 40 8.45 -3.87 -2.28
N LEU A 41 9.21 -4.96 -2.41
CA LEU A 41 10.67 -4.98 -2.29
C LEU A 41 11.39 -4.39 -3.52
N SER A 42 10.73 -4.37 -4.69
CA SER A 42 11.27 -3.86 -5.95
C SER A 42 10.74 -2.47 -6.31
N GLY A 43 9.81 -1.92 -5.52
CA GLY A 43 9.05 -0.70 -5.86
C GLY A 43 7.99 -0.94 -6.94
N GLU A 44 7.71 -2.20 -7.29
CA GLU A 44 6.65 -2.60 -8.21
C GLU A 44 5.33 -2.86 -7.48
N GLY A 45 4.28 -2.15 -7.87
CA GLY A 45 2.93 -2.34 -7.37
C GLY A 45 2.03 -2.96 -8.43
N ASN A 46 1.60 -4.21 -8.22
CA ASN A 46 0.61 -4.89 -9.06
C ASN A 46 -0.78 -4.81 -8.42
N PHE A 47 -1.75 -4.20 -9.12
CA PHE A 47 -3.10 -3.96 -8.59
C PHE A 47 -4.19 -4.73 -9.34
N ASN A 48 -4.09 -4.80 -10.67
CA ASN A 48 -5.16 -5.28 -11.56
C ASN A 48 -6.54 -4.78 -11.12
N TRP A 49 -6.72 -3.46 -11.18
CA TRP A 49 -7.83 -2.75 -10.57
C TRP A 49 -8.47 -1.83 -11.61
N ARG A 50 -9.81 -1.77 -11.62
CA ARG A 50 -10.57 -0.92 -12.54
C ARG A 50 -11.09 0.33 -11.84
N PHE A 51 -10.84 1.49 -12.45
CA PHE A 51 -11.55 2.72 -12.13
C PHE A 51 -12.61 3.01 -13.19
N ILE A 52 -13.77 3.52 -12.77
CA ILE A 52 -14.89 3.81 -13.67
C ILE A 52 -15.37 5.24 -13.42
N PHE A 53 -15.25 6.10 -14.42
CA PHE A 53 -15.60 7.52 -14.31
C PHE A 53 -16.72 7.87 -15.31
N PRO A 54 -17.99 7.94 -14.88
CA PRO A 54 -19.10 8.31 -15.76
C PRO A 54 -19.23 9.83 -15.88
N PHE A 55 -18.98 10.42 -17.05
CA PHE A 55 -19.02 11.88 -17.23
C PHE A 55 -19.69 12.33 -18.53
N ASP A 56 -20.27 13.53 -18.50
CA ASP A 56 -20.82 14.20 -19.68
C ASP A 56 -19.76 15.05 -20.37
N TYR A 57 -19.61 14.87 -21.69
CA TYR A 57 -18.61 15.55 -22.50
C TYR A 57 -19.22 16.32 -23.68
N ILE A 58 -18.98 17.63 -23.73
CA ILE A 58 -19.39 18.51 -24.82
C ILE A 58 -18.26 18.55 -25.85
N GLN A 59 -18.40 17.76 -26.91
CA GLN A 59 -17.40 17.64 -27.97
C GLN A 59 -17.07 18.97 -28.67
N ALA A 60 -18.06 19.85 -28.83
CA ALA A 60 -17.87 21.15 -29.50
C ALA A 60 -16.96 22.11 -28.70
N GLU A 61 -16.94 21.99 -27.38
CA GLU A 61 -16.16 22.87 -26.50
C GLU A 61 -14.92 22.20 -25.91
N ASP A 62 -14.75 20.88 -26.10
CA ASP A 62 -13.72 20.07 -25.44
C ASP A 62 -13.76 20.21 -23.91
N ARG A 63 -14.97 20.13 -23.34
CA ARG A 63 -15.22 20.32 -21.91
C ARG A 63 -16.18 19.29 -21.35
N ILE A 64 -15.95 18.93 -20.09
CA ILE A 64 -16.94 18.23 -19.27
C ILE A 64 -17.79 19.23 -18.50
N VAL A 65 -19.02 18.82 -18.20
CA VAL A 65 -19.92 19.61 -17.36
C VAL A 65 -20.31 18.78 -16.16
N TYR A 66 -20.27 19.39 -14.99
CA TYR A 66 -20.68 18.73 -13.77
C TYR A 66 -21.35 19.70 -12.80
N PRO A 67 -22.29 19.20 -11.97
CA PRO A 67 -22.92 20.00 -10.93
C PRO A 67 -21.96 20.23 -9.76
N VAL A 68 -21.82 21.48 -9.34
CA VAL A 68 -21.16 21.86 -8.08
C VAL A 68 -22.21 22.42 -7.15
N LYS A 69 -22.25 21.91 -5.92
CA LYS A 69 -23.17 22.38 -4.89
C LYS A 69 -22.38 22.79 -3.66
N GLY A 70 -22.44 24.06 -3.29
CA GLY A 70 -21.92 24.56 -2.03
C GLY A 70 -22.77 24.13 -0.83
N ALA A 71 -22.25 24.32 0.38
CA ALA A 71 -22.92 23.91 1.62
C ALA A 71 -24.29 24.57 1.85
N PHE A 72 -24.54 25.72 1.21
CA PHE A 72 -25.76 26.51 1.38
C PHE A 72 -26.54 26.73 0.08
N ASP A 73 -26.13 26.10 -1.03
CA ASP A 73 -26.80 26.28 -2.32
C ASP A 73 -28.06 25.42 -2.39
N LEU A 74 -29.18 26.01 -2.80
CA LEU A 74 -30.43 25.28 -3.02
C LEU A 74 -30.32 24.37 -4.26
N GLU A 75 -29.80 24.93 -5.35
CA GLU A 75 -29.62 24.25 -6.64
C GLU A 75 -28.13 24.18 -7.01
N PRO A 76 -27.67 23.06 -7.60
CA PRO A 76 -26.28 22.95 -8.04
C PRO A 76 -26.01 23.84 -9.26
N MET A 77 -24.87 24.53 -9.26
CA MET A 77 -24.39 25.26 -10.43
C MET A 77 -23.64 24.34 -11.39
N MET A 78 -23.91 24.44 -12.69
CA MET A 78 -23.21 23.64 -13.70
C MET A 78 -21.89 24.32 -14.07
N VAL A 79 -20.77 23.64 -13.79
CA VAL A 79 -19.41 24.13 -14.09
C VAL A 79 -18.85 23.39 -15.28
N LYS A 80 -18.21 24.13 -16.20
CA LYS A 80 -17.49 23.58 -17.35
C LYS A 80 -15.99 23.54 -17.07
N ALA A 81 -15.36 22.37 -17.23
CA ALA A 81 -13.91 22.21 -17.07
C ALA A 81 -13.31 21.35 -18.19
N ASN A 82 -11.99 21.35 -18.29
CA ASN A 82 -11.28 20.37 -19.11
C ASN A 82 -11.51 18.96 -18.54
N CYS A 83 -11.57 17.97 -19.44
CA CYS A 83 -11.55 16.56 -19.02
C CYS A 83 -10.12 16.16 -18.67
N GLU A 84 -9.76 16.21 -17.40
CA GLU A 84 -8.43 15.90 -16.89
C GLU A 84 -8.50 14.70 -15.95
N LEU A 85 -7.77 13.63 -16.29
CA LEU A 85 -7.56 12.47 -15.43
C LEU A 85 -6.28 12.68 -14.62
N THR A 86 -6.41 12.64 -13.31
CA THR A 86 -5.26 12.68 -12.39
C THR A 86 -5.07 11.29 -11.79
N LEU A 87 -3.83 10.82 -11.80
CA LEU A 87 -3.38 9.61 -11.12
C LEU A 87 -2.29 9.98 -10.13
N GLN A 88 -2.40 9.50 -8.90
CA GLN A 88 -1.43 9.72 -7.84
C GLN A 88 -0.97 8.41 -7.23
N ILE A 89 0.31 8.34 -6.89
CA ILE A 89 0.93 7.20 -6.22
C ILE A 89 1.28 7.62 -4.79
N TRP A 90 0.97 6.75 -3.83
CA TRP A 90 1.14 6.99 -2.40
C TRP A 90 1.80 5.78 -1.73
N ASP A 91 2.57 6.03 -0.67
CA ASP A 91 3.05 5.04 0.27
C ASP A 91 2.15 5.04 1.51
N ALA A 92 1.55 3.90 1.84
CA ALA A 92 0.66 3.74 2.97
C ALA A 92 1.45 3.43 4.24
N ASP A 93 1.45 4.35 5.18
CA ASP A 93 2.09 4.13 6.47
C ASP A 93 1.10 3.58 7.49
N LEU A 94 1.55 2.62 8.31
CA LEU A 94 0.70 2.01 9.34
C LEU A 94 0.48 2.93 10.56
N LEU A 95 1.44 3.83 10.85
CA LEU A 95 1.47 4.64 12.08
C LEU A 95 1.58 6.16 11.82
N SER A 96 2.00 6.56 10.62
CA SER A 96 2.13 7.96 10.17
C SER A 96 1.12 8.29 9.08
N SER A 97 1.08 9.56 8.66
CA SER A 97 0.36 9.97 7.46
C SER A 97 1.00 9.39 6.20
N ASP A 98 0.18 8.89 5.29
CA ASP A 98 0.62 8.41 3.97
C ASP A 98 1.55 9.40 3.27
N ASN A 99 2.63 8.88 2.68
CA ASN A 99 3.60 9.68 1.97
C ASN A 99 3.19 9.82 0.49
N PHE A 100 3.18 11.04 -0.03
CA PHE A 100 2.95 11.28 -1.44
C PHE A 100 4.20 10.93 -2.24
N LEU A 101 4.08 10.04 -3.22
CA LEU A 101 5.21 9.64 -4.06
C LEU A 101 5.23 10.40 -5.38
N GLY A 102 4.09 10.66 -6.00
CA GLY A 102 4.06 11.42 -7.25
C GLY A 102 2.72 11.41 -7.95
N SER A 103 2.56 12.27 -8.95
CA SER A 103 1.30 12.39 -9.69
C SER A 103 1.51 12.63 -11.17
N ILE A 104 0.48 12.33 -11.95
CA ILE A 104 0.36 12.79 -13.32
C ILE A 104 -1.07 13.26 -13.57
N THR A 105 -1.22 14.43 -14.18
CA THR A 105 -2.50 14.97 -14.64
C THR A 105 -2.48 15.08 -16.16
N MET A 106 -3.45 14.46 -16.81
CA MET A 106 -3.50 14.36 -18.27
C MET A 106 -4.86 14.81 -18.79
N LYS A 107 -4.86 15.79 -19.70
CA LYS A 107 -6.06 16.19 -20.43
C LYS A 107 -6.42 15.09 -21.44
N LEU A 108 -7.60 14.48 -21.34
CA LEU A 108 -8.00 13.34 -22.19
C LEU A 108 -8.04 13.68 -23.69
N SER A 109 -8.24 14.95 -24.04
CA SER A 109 -8.19 15.41 -25.43
C SER A 109 -6.78 15.67 -25.97
N ALA A 110 -5.79 15.82 -25.09
CA ALA A 110 -4.40 16.13 -25.43
C ALA A 110 -3.42 15.43 -24.48
N MET A 111 -3.48 14.10 -24.42
CA MET A 111 -2.65 13.28 -23.56
C MET A 111 -1.22 13.14 -24.11
N PRO A 112 -0.20 13.10 -23.23
CA PRO A 112 1.15 12.71 -23.62
C PRO A 112 1.16 11.25 -24.09
N ARG A 113 1.92 10.93 -25.15
CA ARG A 113 2.02 9.55 -25.64
C ARG A 113 2.53 8.62 -24.55
N CYS A 114 1.86 7.49 -24.38
CA CYS A 114 2.30 6.43 -23.48
C CYS A 114 3.57 5.74 -24.00
N ALA A 115 4.44 5.33 -23.08
CA ALA A 115 5.58 4.48 -23.37
C ALA A 115 5.14 3.00 -23.36
N LYS A 116 5.77 2.15 -24.18
CA LYS A 116 5.43 0.71 -24.23
C LYS A 116 6.10 -0.11 -23.14
N THR A 117 7.23 0.38 -22.62
CA THR A 117 7.97 -0.28 -21.55
C THR A 117 8.27 0.72 -20.43
N PRO A 118 8.46 0.27 -19.18
CA PRO A 118 8.83 1.15 -18.08
C PRO A 118 10.20 1.81 -18.32
N LYS A 119 11.11 1.17 -19.07
CA LYS A 119 12.44 1.72 -19.40
C LYS A 119 12.36 2.93 -20.32
N SER A 120 11.47 2.89 -21.32
CA SER A 120 11.21 4.00 -22.24
C SER A 120 10.35 5.12 -21.63
N CYS A 121 9.83 4.94 -20.41
CA CYS A 121 8.98 5.92 -19.76
C CYS A 121 9.83 6.94 -18.97
N GLY A 122 9.60 8.24 -19.18
CA GLY A 122 10.35 9.30 -18.48
C GLY A 122 9.85 10.71 -18.78
N LEU A 123 10.55 11.71 -18.22
CA LEU A 123 10.14 13.13 -18.25
C LEU A 123 9.97 13.71 -19.67
N HIS A 124 10.74 13.20 -20.64
CA HIS A 124 10.64 13.64 -22.04
C HIS A 124 9.20 13.58 -22.59
N GLN A 125 8.36 12.65 -22.12
CA GLN A 125 6.95 12.54 -22.54
C GLN A 125 6.09 13.75 -22.14
N LEU A 126 6.51 14.49 -21.10
CA LEU A 126 5.79 15.64 -20.55
C LEU A 126 6.28 16.98 -21.13
N GLU A 127 7.32 16.96 -21.97
CA GLU A 127 7.84 18.16 -22.62
C GLU A 127 6.77 18.81 -23.53
N PRO A 128 6.76 20.14 -23.65
CA PRO A 128 5.73 20.85 -24.42
C PRO A 128 5.72 20.49 -25.91
N ASP A 129 6.89 20.19 -26.46
CA ASP A 129 7.08 19.84 -27.88
C ASP A 129 6.71 18.38 -28.18
N CYS A 130 6.48 17.56 -27.15
CA CYS A 130 6.12 16.18 -27.35
C CYS A 130 4.72 16.05 -27.95
N PRO A 131 4.55 15.20 -28.97
CA PRO A 131 3.28 15.05 -29.65
C PRO A 131 2.22 14.44 -28.73
N LYS A 132 1.05 15.08 -28.69
CA LYS A 132 -0.10 14.67 -27.88
C LYS A 132 -1.14 13.93 -28.71
N PHE A 133 -1.97 13.13 -28.07
CA PHE A 133 -3.08 12.43 -28.72
C PHE A 133 -4.38 12.56 -27.91
N SER A 134 -5.51 12.34 -28.58
CA SER A 134 -6.83 12.44 -27.96
C SER A 134 -7.42 11.05 -27.76
N VAL A 135 -7.84 10.71 -26.54
CA VAL A 135 -8.54 9.45 -26.24
C VAL A 135 -9.93 9.42 -26.90
N PHE A 136 -10.53 10.58 -27.15
CA PHE A 136 -11.80 10.66 -27.89
C PHE A 136 -11.67 10.20 -29.35
N LYS A 137 -10.45 10.22 -29.92
CA LYS A 137 -10.15 9.64 -31.24
C LYS A 137 -9.69 8.19 -31.11
N ASN A 138 -8.82 7.92 -30.14
CA ASN A 138 -8.28 6.58 -29.87
C ASN A 138 -8.86 6.05 -28.56
N ARG A 139 -10.02 5.39 -28.66
CA ARG A 139 -10.83 5.00 -27.49
C ARG A 139 -10.16 4.01 -26.54
N ASN A 140 -9.21 3.19 -27.02
CA ASN A 140 -8.42 2.30 -26.17
C ASN A 140 -6.94 2.70 -26.27
N VAL A 141 -6.31 2.92 -25.12
CA VAL A 141 -4.87 3.12 -25.03
C VAL A 141 -4.31 2.43 -23.79
N ARG A 142 -3.22 1.68 -23.98
CA ARG A 142 -2.44 1.08 -22.89
C ARG A 142 -0.98 1.45 -22.99
N GLY A 143 -0.41 1.84 -21.85
CA GLY A 143 1.03 2.01 -21.70
C GLY A 143 1.42 2.67 -20.39
N TRP A 144 2.64 3.20 -20.39
CA TRP A 144 3.32 3.77 -19.23
C TRP A 144 3.36 5.29 -19.28
N TRP A 145 3.08 5.90 -18.14
CA TRP A 145 3.19 7.33 -17.93
C TRP A 145 4.07 7.67 -16.72
N PRO A 146 4.88 8.75 -16.83
CA PRO A 146 5.74 9.20 -15.74
C PRO A 146 4.92 9.94 -14.68
N CYS A 147 5.06 9.56 -13.42
CA CYS A 147 4.53 10.30 -12.28
C CYS A 147 5.63 11.17 -11.68
N THR A 148 5.32 12.44 -11.50
CA THR A 148 6.28 13.47 -11.08
C THR A 148 5.86 14.12 -9.79
N ASP A 149 6.83 14.69 -9.09
CA ASP A 149 6.61 15.62 -7.99
C ASP A 149 7.43 16.90 -8.22
N THR A 150 6.97 18.01 -7.65
CA THR A 150 7.67 19.30 -7.71
C THR A 150 8.45 19.50 -6.42
N ILE A 151 9.75 19.23 -6.48
CA ILE A 151 10.66 19.38 -5.34
C ILE A 151 11.59 20.56 -5.64
N TYR A 152 11.65 21.55 -4.75
CA TYR A 152 12.47 22.77 -4.92
C TYR A 152 12.31 23.44 -6.31
N GLU A 153 11.05 23.60 -6.77
CA GLU A 153 10.70 24.19 -8.08
C GLU A 153 11.19 23.39 -9.31
N ARG A 154 11.73 22.18 -9.12
CA ARG A 154 12.10 21.27 -10.20
C ARG A 154 11.15 20.08 -10.25
N THR A 155 10.71 19.75 -11.45
CA THR A 155 9.90 18.55 -11.69
C THR A 155 10.83 17.33 -11.75
N GLU A 156 10.69 16.45 -10.76
CA GLU A 156 11.46 15.21 -10.70
C GLU A 156 10.57 14.00 -10.96
N LEU A 157 11.14 12.97 -11.59
CA LEU A 157 10.47 11.70 -11.84
C LEU A 157 10.53 10.85 -10.57
N GLN A 158 9.39 10.61 -9.94
CA GLN A 158 9.30 9.82 -8.71
C GLN A 158 8.73 8.42 -8.93
N GLY A 159 7.91 8.27 -9.98
CA GLY A 159 7.26 7.00 -10.26
C GLY A 159 6.84 6.84 -11.70
N LYS A 160 6.31 5.66 -12.02
CA LYS A 160 5.77 5.30 -13.33
C LYS A 160 4.53 4.46 -13.11
N VAL A 161 3.44 4.82 -13.78
CA VAL A 161 2.18 4.08 -13.73
C VAL A 161 1.90 3.45 -15.09
N GLU A 162 1.59 2.16 -15.11
CA GLU A 162 1.00 1.50 -16.26
C GLU A 162 -0.52 1.51 -16.08
N CYS A 163 -1.25 2.00 -17.09
CA CYS A 163 -2.69 1.88 -17.11
C CYS A 163 -3.21 1.62 -18.52
N GLU A 164 -4.42 1.07 -18.57
CA GLU A 164 -5.22 0.94 -19.77
C GLU A 164 -6.44 1.85 -19.61
N LEU A 165 -6.66 2.73 -20.59
CA LEU A 165 -7.77 3.65 -20.66
C LEU A 165 -8.68 3.22 -21.78
N GLU A 166 -9.94 3.01 -21.45
CA GLU A 166 -11.00 2.66 -22.39
C GLU A 166 -12.14 3.67 -22.26
N LEU A 167 -12.47 4.33 -23.37
CA LEU A 167 -13.58 5.27 -23.46
C LEU A 167 -14.76 4.62 -24.18
N LEU A 168 -15.85 4.44 -23.44
CA LEU A 168 -17.09 3.87 -23.93
C LEU A 168 -18.18 4.94 -24.02
N THR A 169 -19.11 4.77 -24.95
CA THR A 169 -20.36 5.53 -24.94
C THR A 169 -21.28 4.97 -23.85
N ALA A 170 -22.26 5.74 -23.39
CA ALA A 170 -23.24 5.27 -22.40
C ALA A 170 -23.92 3.96 -22.85
N VAL A 171 -24.30 3.88 -24.14
CA VAL A 171 -24.93 2.69 -24.72
C VAL A 171 -23.99 1.48 -24.70
N ASP A 172 -22.71 1.66 -25.07
CA ASP A 172 -21.72 0.58 -25.05
C ASP A 172 -21.47 0.08 -23.62
N ALA A 173 -21.41 1.00 -22.64
CA ALA A 173 -21.22 0.69 -21.24
C ALA A 173 -22.43 -0.06 -20.63
N GLU A 174 -23.65 0.25 -21.06
CA GLU A 174 -24.87 -0.48 -20.66
C GLU A 174 -24.90 -1.89 -21.27
N ASN A 175 -24.47 -2.05 -22.53
CA ASN A 175 -24.43 -3.34 -23.21
C ASN A 175 -23.36 -4.29 -22.63
N SER A 176 -22.25 -3.73 -22.15
CA SER A 176 -21.15 -4.50 -21.54
C SER A 176 -20.77 -3.88 -20.20
N PRO A 177 -21.58 -4.10 -19.15
CA PRO A 177 -21.36 -3.45 -17.86
C PRO A 177 -20.09 -3.99 -17.21
N ALA A 178 -19.40 -3.10 -16.49
CA ALA A 178 -18.18 -3.39 -15.75
C ALA A 178 -18.37 -2.97 -14.29
N GLY A 179 -17.99 -3.85 -13.36
CA GLY A 179 -17.90 -3.56 -11.94
C GLY A 179 -16.69 -2.71 -11.62
N GLN A 180 -16.79 -1.91 -10.56
CA GLN A 180 -15.67 -1.16 -10.02
C GLN A 180 -14.62 -2.11 -9.44
N ALA A 181 -13.37 -1.65 -9.37
CA ALA A 181 -12.28 -2.42 -8.77
C ALA A 181 -12.09 -3.80 -9.44
N ARG A 182 -12.45 -4.87 -8.72
CA ARG A 182 -12.39 -6.27 -9.15
C ARG A 182 -13.76 -6.95 -9.05
N GLU A 183 -14.81 -6.16 -8.89
CA GLU A 183 -16.17 -6.64 -8.69
C GLU A 183 -16.84 -6.98 -10.02
N GLU A 184 -17.91 -7.77 -9.94
CA GLU A 184 -18.80 -8.02 -11.07
C GLU A 184 -19.61 -6.76 -11.41
N PRO A 185 -20.10 -6.62 -12.66
CA PRO A 185 -19.91 -7.49 -13.83
C PRO A 185 -18.51 -7.39 -14.47
N ASN A 186 -18.09 -8.40 -15.24
CA ASN A 186 -16.75 -8.47 -15.85
C ASN A 186 -15.59 -8.27 -14.82
N ALA A 187 -15.60 -9.10 -13.78
CA ALA A 187 -14.66 -9.04 -12.67
C ALA A 187 -13.21 -9.27 -13.12
N LEU A 188 -12.29 -8.46 -12.59
CA LEU A 188 -10.86 -8.61 -12.84
C LEU A 188 -10.25 -9.68 -11.91
N PRO A 189 -9.34 -10.54 -12.42
CA PRO A 189 -8.65 -11.50 -11.57
C PRO A 189 -7.76 -10.81 -10.55
N LYS A 190 -7.47 -11.48 -9.43
CA LYS A 190 -6.52 -10.93 -8.45
C LYS A 190 -5.13 -10.77 -9.09
N PRO A 191 -4.39 -9.70 -8.76
CA PRO A 191 -3.05 -9.49 -9.30
C PRO A 191 -2.11 -10.59 -8.82
N ASN A 192 -1.17 -10.99 -9.67
CA ASN A 192 -0.07 -11.84 -9.24
C ASN A 192 0.93 -11.00 -8.44
N ARG A 193 0.90 -11.14 -7.11
CA ARG A 193 1.84 -10.49 -6.19
C ARG A 193 2.78 -11.57 -5.66
N PRO A 194 4.11 -11.35 -5.64
CA PRO A 194 4.98 -12.25 -4.91
C PRO A 194 4.52 -12.28 -3.45
N ASP A 195 4.55 -13.45 -2.81
CA ASP A 195 4.14 -13.61 -1.41
C ASP A 195 5.07 -12.80 -0.50
N SER A 196 4.70 -11.54 -0.32
CA SER A 196 5.21 -10.67 0.73
C SER A 196 4.64 -11.23 2.04
N SER A 197 5.50 -11.62 2.97
CA SER A 197 5.18 -12.06 4.36
C SER A 197 4.49 -13.43 4.51
N PHE A 198 5.09 -14.45 5.16
CA PHE A 198 4.99 -14.66 6.62
C PHE A 198 6.20 -15.35 7.28
N MET A 199 7.18 -15.85 6.51
CA MET A 199 8.22 -16.75 7.04
C MET A 199 9.22 -16.08 8.01
N LYS A 200 9.45 -14.77 7.91
CA LYS A 200 10.42 -14.07 8.79
C LYS A 200 9.82 -13.60 10.13
N ILE A 201 8.50 -13.36 10.24
CA ILE A 201 7.87 -12.87 11.49
C ILE A 201 7.49 -14.04 12.42
N LEU A 202 7.14 -15.21 11.86
CA LEU A 202 6.92 -16.43 12.65
C LEU A 202 8.23 -17.11 13.08
N GLY A 203 9.35 -16.79 12.44
CA GLY A 203 10.69 -17.23 12.83
C GLY A 203 11.00 -16.93 14.32
N PRO A 204 10.97 -15.66 14.77
CA PRO A 204 11.27 -15.31 16.16
C PRO A 204 10.22 -15.81 17.17
N LEU A 205 8.94 -15.95 16.80
CA LEU A 205 7.92 -16.51 17.72
C LEU A 205 8.18 -17.99 18.03
N ASN A 206 8.64 -18.77 17.04
CA ASN A 206 9.06 -20.15 17.27
C ASN A 206 10.31 -20.22 18.14
N THR A 207 11.25 -19.28 17.97
CA THR A 207 12.44 -19.16 18.82
C THR A 207 12.10 -18.75 20.25
N ILE A 208 11.18 -17.79 20.45
CA ILE A 208 10.67 -17.38 21.77
C ILE A 208 9.92 -18.54 22.44
N ARG A 209 9.08 -19.28 21.69
CA ARG A 209 8.40 -20.48 22.20
C ARG A 209 9.40 -21.55 22.64
N TYR A 210 10.50 -21.74 21.90
CA TYR A 210 11.60 -22.62 22.29
C TYR A 210 12.34 -22.08 23.54
N PHE A 211 12.65 -20.78 23.57
CA PHE A 211 13.34 -20.17 24.70
C PHE A 211 12.53 -20.27 26.00
N ILE A 212 11.23 -19.99 25.96
CA ILE A 212 10.31 -20.11 27.09
C ILE A 212 10.17 -21.58 27.51
N LYS A 213 10.00 -22.52 26.57
CA LYS A 213 9.82 -23.94 26.89
C LYS A 213 11.07 -24.60 27.49
N TYR A 214 12.27 -24.17 27.10
CA TYR A 214 13.52 -24.80 27.56
C TYR A 214 14.20 -24.04 28.71
N LYS A 215 14.31 -22.69 28.69
CA LYS A 215 14.97 -21.97 29.79
C LYS A 215 14.13 -21.94 31.07
N LEU A 216 12.81 -21.81 30.99
CA LEU A 216 11.96 -21.78 32.19
C LEU A 216 12.01 -23.11 32.96
N LYS A 217 12.09 -24.24 32.26
CA LYS A 217 12.27 -25.57 32.86
C LYS A 217 13.57 -25.66 33.66
N TRP A 218 14.68 -25.18 33.10
CA TRP A 218 15.97 -25.18 33.81
C TRP A 218 16.00 -24.21 34.99
N ILE A 219 15.28 -23.09 34.93
CA ILE A 219 15.13 -22.16 36.06
C ILE A 219 14.36 -22.83 37.21
N LEU A 220 13.22 -23.48 36.92
CA LEU A 220 12.43 -24.22 37.92
C LEU A 220 13.23 -25.34 38.59
N ILE A 221 14.02 -26.10 37.82
CA ILE A 221 14.89 -27.16 38.36
C ILE A 221 15.93 -26.56 39.31
N LYS A 222 16.56 -25.43 38.96
CA LYS A 222 17.55 -24.78 39.84
C LYS A 222 16.92 -24.29 41.15
N ILE A 223 15.72 -23.71 41.09
CA ILE A 223 14.98 -23.27 42.29
C ILE A 223 14.68 -24.47 43.19
N LEU A 224 14.24 -25.59 42.60
CA LEU A 224 13.96 -26.82 43.36
C LEU A 224 15.20 -27.36 44.07
N ILE A 225 16.36 -27.39 43.38
CA ILE A 225 17.63 -27.85 43.97
C ILE A 225 18.04 -26.96 45.14
N VAL A 226 17.96 -25.64 44.97
CA VAL A 226 18.29 -24.69 46.05
C VAL A 226 17.34 -24.86 47.23
N ALA A 227 16.03 -25.00 46.99
CA ALA A 227 15.04 -25.22 48.04
C ALA A 227 15.32 -26.52 48.82
N LEU A 228 15.68 -27.60 48.12
CA LEU A 228 16.03 -28.88 48.75
C LEU A 228 17.30 -28.75 49.61
N PHE A 229 18.31 -28.01 49.12
CA PHE A 229 19.55 -27.77 49.86
C PHE A 229 19.31 -26.96 51.13
N VAL A 230 18.48 -25.92 51.06
CA VAL A 230 18.06 -25.13 52.22
C VAL A 230 17.29 -25.99 53.23
N LEU A 231 16.39 -26.86 52.74
CA LEU A 231 15.66 -27.80 53.59
C LEU A 231 16.59 -28.75 54.35
N ILE A 232 17.62 -29.29 53.67
CA ILE A 232 18.61 -30.17 54.32
C ILE A 232 19.37 -29.42 55.41
N ILE A 233 19.79 -28.17 55.17
CA ILE A 233 20.46 -27.35 56.18
C ILE A 233 19.53 -27.07 57.37
N ALA A 234 18.27 -26.72 57.11
CA ALA A 234 17.29 -26.47 58.16
C ALA A 234 17.03 -27.71 59.02
N LEU A 235 16.87 -28.88 58.39
CA LEU A 235 16.73 -30.17 59.08
C LEU A 235 17.98 -30.54 59.87
N PHE A 236 19.17 -30.27 59.34
CA PHE A 236 20.43 -30.48 60.04
C PHE A 236 20.49 -29.63 61.31
N ILE A 237 20.22 -28.34 61.23
CA ILE A 237 20.18 -27.43 62.40
C ILE A 237 19.13 -27.87 63.42
N TYR A 238 17.95 -28.33 62.96
CA TYR A 238 16.90 -28.83 63.85
C TYR A 238 17.28 -30.15 64.55
N ALA A 239 17.95 -31.07 63.84
CA ALA A 239 18.36 -32.37 64.40
C ALA A 239 19.67 -32.31 65.20
N PHE A 240 20.49 -31.27 65.00
CA PHE A 240 21.80 -31.10 65.64
C PHE A 240 21.76 -31.12 67.18
N PRO A 241 20.80 -30.48 67.87
CA PRO A 241 20.74 -30.50 69.33
C PRO A 241 20.40 -31.89 69.89
N GLY A 242 19.57 -32.66 69.19
CA GLY A 242 19.15 -34.01 69.63
C GLY A 242 20.26 -35.06 69.51
N LEU A 243 21.13 -34.95 68.52
CA LEU A 243 22.28 -35.85 68.32
C LEU A 243 23.44 -35.55 69.28
N ILE A 244 23.67 -34.29 69.62
CA ILE A 244 24.69 -33.91 70.61
C ILE A 244 24.23 -34.27 72.03
N ALA A 245 22.95 -34.05 72.36
CA ALA A 245 22.40 -34.46 73.65
C ALA A 245 22.54 -35.97 73.90
N ARG A 246 22.31 -36.81 72.88
CA ARG A 246 22.51 -38.27 72.95
C ARG A 246 23.99 -38.70 73.03
N ARG A 247 24.93 -37.87 72.55
CA ARG A 247 26.37 -38.17 72.63
C ARG A 247 27.01 -37.69 73.93
N ILE A 248 26.44 -36.68 74.59
CA ILE A 248 26.91 -36.12 75.87
C ILE A 248 26.26 -36.86 77.06
N VAL A 249 24.99 -37.24 76.96
CA VAL A 249 24.31 -38.10 77.94
C VAL A 249 24.45 -39.54 77.45
N GLY A 250 25.58 -40.18 77.76
CA GLY A 250 25.88 -41.53 77.27
C GLY A 250 24.83 -42.57 77.68
N VAL A 251 23.94 -42.89 76.74
CA VAL A 251 23.23 -44.17 76.55
C VAL A 251 23.07 -44.39 75.04
#